data_AF-A0A1C6T051-F1
#
_entry.id   AF-A0A1C6T051-F1
#
_cell.length_a   1.000
_cell.length_b   1.000
_cell.length_c   1.000
_cell.angle_alpha   90.00
_cell.angle_beta   90.00
_cell.angle_gamma   90.00
#
_symmetry.space_group_name_H-M   'P 1'
#
loop_
_entity.id
_entity.type
_entity.pdbx_description
1 polymer ?
#
loop_
_entity_poly.entity_id
_entity_poly.type
_entity_poly.pdbx_seq_one_letter_code
_entity_poly.pdbx_strand_id
1 'polypeptide(L)'
;MAWRHRAVNFHVTAFGRHRGRLDARWDDLLAPYLHGTYLSFETDLRPERLAEAFPPRTLARSRTLKKRYDPDGLFRDNFLITPDTASRTTP
;
A
#
# COMPACT_ATOMS: atom_id res chain seq x y z
N MET A 1 -7.07 -13.70 4.36
CA MET A 1 -5.71 -13.41 3.85
C MET A 1 -5.51 -11.90 3.72
N ALA A 2 -4.25 -11.44 3.64
CA ALA A 2 -3.95 -10.00 3.49
C ALA A 2 -4.23 -9.50 2.05
N TRP A 3 -4.02 -10.34 1.03
CA TRP A 3 -4.41 -10.04 -0.35
C TRP A 3 -5.93 -10.02 -0.54
N ARG A 4 -6.47 -8.93 -1.14
CA ARG A 4 -7.92 -8.67 -1.27
C ARG A 4 -8.46 -8.54 -2.69
N HIS A 5 -7.66 -8.18 -3.68
CA HIS A 5 -8.12 -7.94 -5.06
C HIS A 5 -8.27 -9.23 -5.87
N ARG A 6 -9.01 -10.21 -5.33
CA ARG A 6 -9.18 -11.55 -5.91
C ARG A 6 -10.27 -11.65 -6.97
N ALA A 7 -11.16 -10.66 -7.03
CA ALA A 7 -12.26 -10.60 -7.99
C ALA A 7 -11.95 -9.70 -9.20
N VAL A 8 -10.73 -9.17 -9.28
CA VAL A 8 -10.30 -8.31 -10.38
C VAL A 8 -9.80 -9.20 -11.53
N ASN A 9 -10.32 -8.96 -12.73
CA ASN A 9 -10.05 -9.81 -13.90
C ASN A 9 -8.78 -9.42 -14.67
N PHE A 10 -8.29 -8.19 -14.49
CA PHE A 10 -7.17 -7.64 -15.23
C PHE A 10 -6.13 -7.04 -14.27
N HIS A 11 -4.87 -7.23 -14.61
CA HIS A 11 -3.75 -6.56 -13.95
C HIS A 11 -2.96 -5.81 -15.02
N VAL A 12 -2.87 -4.48 -14.87
CA VAL A 12 -2.17 -3.60 -15.80
C VAL A 12 -0.89 -3.12 -15.12
N THR A 13 0.23 -3.20 -15.82
CA THR A 13 1.52 -2.72 -15.34
C THR A 13 2.19 -1.88 -16.42
N ALA A 14 2.96 -0.87 -16.03
CA ALA A 14 3.73 -0.04 -16.93
C ALA A 14 5.18 0.06 -16.46
N PHE A 15 6.10 0.07 -17.43
CA PHE A 15 7.53 0.22 -17.18
C PHE A 15 8.05 1.44 -17.92
N GLY A 16 8.93 2.21 -17.27
CA GLY A 16 9.52 3.39 -17.89
C GLY A 16 10.75 3.86 -17.12
N ARG A 17 11.69 4.47 -17.84
CA ARG A 17 12.94 5.00 -17.25
C ARG A 17 12.77 6.31 -16.47
N HIS A 18 11.67 7.03 -16.71
CA HIS A 18 11.43 8.39 -16.20
C HIS A 18 10.21 8.39 -15.29
N ARG A 19 10.41 8.16 -14.00
CA ARG A 19 9.34 8.01 -13.01
C ARG A 19 8.33 9.15 -13.02
N GLY A 20 8.76 10.40 -12.87
CA GLY A 20 7.83 11.54 -12.82
C GLY A 20 6.96 11.69 -14.08
N ARG A 21 7.49 11.35 -15.26
CA ARG A 21 6.70 11.37 -16.50
C ARG A 21 5.71 10.21 -16.56
N LEU A 22 6.10 9.03 -16.08
CA LEU A 22 5.23 7.86 -16.04
C LEU A 22 4.11 8.08 -15.03
N ASP A 23 4.44 8.47 -13.80
CA ASP A 23 3.49 8.71 -12.71
C ASP A 23 2.44 9.75 -13.12
N ALA A 24 2.86 10.87 -13.73
CA ALA A 24 1.92 11.89 -14.20
C ALA A 24 0.92 11.36 -15.25
N ARG A 25 1.37 10.53 -16.20
CA ARG A 25 0.48 9.95 -17.21
C ARG A 25 -0.37 8.82 -16.66
N TRP A 26 0.15 8.07 -15.71
CA TRP A 26 -0.58 7.02 -15.02
C TRP A 26 -1.71 7.60 -14.17
N ASP A 27 -1.41 8.63 -13.38
CA ASP A 27 -2.38 9.31 -12.53
C ASP A 27 -3.47 10.01 -13.36
N ASP A 28 -3.12 10.61 -14.50
CA ASP A 28 -4.07 11.29 -15.40
C ASP A 28 -4.95 10.32 -16.21
N LEU A 29 -4.37 9.29 -16.81
CA LEU A 29 -5.07 8.45 -17.80
C LEU A 29 -5.64 7.16 -17.21
N LEU A 30 -4.98 6.57 -16.21
CA LEU A 30 -5.27 5.22 -15.73
C LEU A 30 -5.95 5.22 -14.37
N ALA A 31 -5.52 6.06 -13.43
CA ALA A 31 -6.01 6.03 -12.04
C ALA A 31 -7.56 6.02 -11.88
N PRO A 32 -8.36 6.73 -12.70
CA PRO A 32 -9.83 6.68 -12.60
C PRO A 32 -10.44 5.30 -12.87
N TYR A 33 -9.74 4.43 -13.60
CA TYR A 33 -10.21 3.09 -14.01
C TYR A 33 -9.61 1.96 -13.17
N LEU A 34 -8.65 2.27 -12.30
CA LEU A 34 -7.94 1.27 -11.51
C LEU A 34 -8.62 1.04 -10.16
N HIS A 35 -8.64 -0.22 -9.74
CA HIS A 35 -9.19 -0.64 -8.45
C HIS A 35 -8.15 -1.46 -7.70
N GLY A 36 -7.37 -0.77 -6.89
CA GLY A 36 -6.31 -1.34 -6.07
C GLY A 36 -4.97 -1.44 -6.79
N THR A 37 -3.97 -1.91 -6.04
CA THR A 37 -2.61 -2.14 -6.55
C THR A 37 -2.08 -3.48 -6.04
N TYR A 38 -1.16 -4.07 -6.81
CA TYR A 38 -0.42 -5.26 -6.39
C TYR A 38 1.01 -4.86 -6.00
N LEU A 39 1.25 -4.83 -4.68
CA LEU A 39 2.48 -4.31 -4.07
C LEU A 39 3.78 -4.89 -4.65
N SER A 40 3.77 -6.16 -5.06
CA SER A 40 4.97 -6.79 -5.62
C SER A 40 5.42 -6.21 -6.96
N PHE A 41 4.56 -5.44 -7.64
CA PHE A 41 4.90 -4.71 -8.87
C PHE A 41 4.75 -3.19 -8.72
N GLU A 42 4.59 -2.71 -7.49
CA GLU A 42 4.49 -1.27 -7.22
C GLU A 42 5.87 -0.70 -6.85
N THR A 43 6.19 0.45 -7.44
CA THR A 43 7.42 1.20 -7.15
C THR A 43 7.14 2.59 -6.59
N ASP A 44 5.87 3.00 -6.61
CA ASP A 44 5.41 4.21 -5.95
C ASP A 44 5.34 4.02 -4.43
N LEU A 45 6.08 4.85 -3.69
CA LEU A 45 6.22 4.75 -2.23
C LEU A 45 5.32 5.74 -1.48
N ARG A 46 4.47 6.47 -2.21
CA ARG A 46 3.46 7.35 -1.64
C ARG A 46 2.60 6.58 -0.62
N PRO A 47 2.45 7.08 0.63
CA PRO A 47 1.65 6.40 1.67
C PRO A 47 0.21 6.11 1.26
N GLU A 48 -0.34 6.91 0.34
CA GLU A 48 -1.69 6.77 -0.22
C GLU A 48 -1.86 5.40 -0.93
N ARG A 49 -0.81 4.88 -1.56
CA ARG A 49 -0.82 3.57 -2.25
C ARG A 49 -1.06 2.40 -1.30
N LEU A 50 -0.75 2.57 -0.01
CA LEU A 50 -1.01 1.54 0.98
C LEU A 50 -2.52 1.26 1.15
N ALA A 51 -3.36 2.31 1.04
CA ALA A 51 -4.81 2.16 1.11
C ALA A 51 -5.40 1.51 -0.14
N GLU A 52 -4.74 1.66 -1.29
CA GLU A 52 -5.10 0.98 -2.55
C GLU A 52 -4.77 -0.51 -2.48
N ALA A 53 -3.65 -0.88 -1.84
CA ALA A 53 -3.24 -2.27 -1.67
C ALA A 53 -4.09 -3.00 -0.62
N PHE A 54 -4.42 -2.32 0.48
CA PHE A 54 -5.13 -2.89 1.62
C PHE A 54 -6.45 -2.15 1.89
N PRO A 55 -7.60 -2.74 1.55
CA PRO A 55 -8.90 -2.20 1.94
C PRO A 55 -8.97 -1.93 3.45
N PRO A 56 -9.75 -0.93 3.93
CA PRO A 56 -9.63 -0.37 5.28
C PRO A 56 -9.59 -1.40 6.42
N ARG A 57 -10.49 -2.38 6.41
CA ARG A 57 -10.53 -3.46 7.42
C ARG A 57 -9.26 -4.31 7.43
N THR A 58 -8.66 -4.55 6.27
CA THR A 58 -7.43 -5.33 6.13
C THR A 58 -6.22 -4.54 6.58
N LEU A 59 -6.17 -3.24 6.26
CA LEU A 59 -5.11 -2.36 6.73
C LEU A 59 -5.14 -2.24 8.27
N ALA A 60 -6.31 -2.01 8.86
CA ALA A 60 -6.49 -1.95 10.32
C ALA A 60 -5.99 -3.23 11.00
N ARG A 61 -6.40 -4.40 10.49
CA ARG A 61 -5.92 -5.70 11.02
C ARG A 61 -4.40 -5.84 10.89
N SER A 62 -3.82 -5.38 9.79
CA SER A 62 -2.37 -5.48 9.56
C SER A 62 -1.59 -4.56 10.49
N ARG A 63 -2.11 -3.36 10.79
CA ARG A 63 -1.55 -2.45 11.81
C ARG A 63 -1.57 -3.08 13.20
N THR A 64 -2.66 -3.74 13.59
CA THR A 64 -2.74 -4.47 14.87
C THR A 64 -1.67 -5.57 14.95
N LEU A 65 -1.48 -6.33 13.87
CA LEU A 65 -0.46 -7.39 13.82
C LEU A 65 0.96 -6.81 13.85
N LYS A 66 1.23 -5.74 13.10
CA LYS A 66 2.51 -5.04 13.11
C LYS A 66 2.86 -4.56 14.53
N LYS A 67 1.90 -3.94 15.23
CA LYS A 67 2.09 -3.53 16.63
C LYS A 67 2.42 -4.69 17.58
N ARG A 68 1.87 -5.89 17.34
CA ARG A 68 2.10 -7.06 18.18
C ARG A 68 3.45 -7.74 17.90
N TYR A 69 3.85 -7.81 16.64
CA TYR A 69 4.97 -8.65 16.20
C TYR A 69 6.21 -7.87 15.76
N ASP A 70 6.07 -6.58 15.47
CA ASP A 70 7.17 -5.69 15.09
C ASP A 70 6.91 -4.26 15.61
N PRO A 71 6.81 -4.09 16.95
CA PRO A 71 6.51 -2.79 17.57
C PRO A 71 7.60 -1.74 17.31
N ASP A 72 8.86 -2.18 17.17
CA ASP A 72 10.01 -1.31 16.95
C ASP A 72 10.29 -1.03 15.47
N GLY A 73 9.54 -1.67 14.57
CA GLY A 73 9.65 -1.44 13.13
C GLY A 73 10.97 -1.93 12.52
N LEU A 74 11.50 -3.06 13.02
CA LEU A 74 12.69 -3.70 12.48
C LEU A 74 12.52 -4.04 10.99
N PHE A 75 11.32 -4.50 10.60
CA PHE A 75 11.01 -4.82 9.20
C PHE A 75 10.36 -3.64 8.48
N ARG A 76 11.16 -2.65 8.13
CA ARG A 76 10.70 -1.39 7.52
C ARG A 76 11.03 -1.22 6.02
N ASP A 77 11.91 -2.06 5.48
CA ASP A 77 12.32 -2.00 4.07
C ASP A 77 11.30 -2.72 3.18
N ASN A 78 10.06 -2.22 3.21
CA ASN A 78 8.91 -2.69 2.45
C ASN A 78 7.89 -1.55 2.36
N PHE A 79 6.69 -1.83 1.81
CA PHE A 79 5.55 -0.93 1.94
C PHE A 79 5.15 -0.80 3.40
N LEU A 80 5.68 0.24 4.03
CA LEU A 80 5.64 0.41 5.47
C LEU A 80 4.19 0.49 5.97
N ILE A 81 3.80 -0.51 6.75
CA ILE A 81 2.58 -0.46 7.55
C ILE A 81 2.96 0.17 8.88
N THR A 82 2.75 1.47 9.01
CA THR A 82 2.98 2.17 10.28
C THR A 82 1.99 1.64 11.33
N PRO A 83 2.47 1.25 12.54
CA PRO A 83 1.58 0.92 13.65
C PRO A 83 0.65 2.10 13.93
N ASP A 84 -0.61 1.81 14.25
CA ASP A 84 -1.53 2.86 14.69
C ASP A 84 -1.07 3.33 16.09
N THR A 85 -0.43 4.50 16.15
CA THR A 85 0.15 5.07 17.38
C THR A 85 -0.89 5.70 18.30
N ALA A 86 -2.19 5.65 17.97
CA ALA A 86 -3.30 6.22 18.74
C ALA A 86 -3.56 5.58 20.13
N SER A 87 -2.60 4.88 20.74
CA SER A 87 -2.75 4.38 22.11
C SER A 87 -1.49 4.47 22.96
N ARG A 88 -0.52 5.33 22.61
CA ARG A 88 0.56 5.66 23.56
C ARG A 88 0.17 6.90 24.36
N THR A 89 -0.82 6.74 25.23
CA THR A 89 -0.94 7.60 26.42
C THR A 89 0.18 7.16 27.36
N THR A 90 1.24 7.96 27.43
CA THR A 90 2.28 7.80 28.45
C THR A 90 1.76 8.45 29.75
N PRO A 91 1.84 7.79 30.92
CA PRO A 91 1.68 8.45 32.21
C PRO A 91 2.83 9.41 32.53
#